data_AF-A0A811YT72-F1
#
_entry.id   AF-A0A811YT72-F1
#
_cell.length_a   1.000
_cell.length_b   1.000
_cell.length_c   1.000
_cell.angle_alpha   90.00
_cell.angle_beta   90.00
_cell.angle_gamma   90.00
#
_symmetry.space_group_name_H-M   'P 1'
#
loop_
_entity.id
_entity.type
_entity.pdbx_description
1 polymer ?
#
loop_
_entity_poly.entity_id
_entity_poly.type
_entity_poly.pdbx_seq_one_letter_code
_entity_poly.pdbx_strand_id
1 'polypeptide(L)'
;MISFRYFTAHFRAGLRPGRVSPGQESPVPEEQELHQPSRVHKKDSGFWREFGFGMTCQYRSDFLTIGGFDVEVKGWCGEDVHLYRKYLHGDLIVIRTPVPGLFHLWHEKRCADELTPEQYRVCIQAKAMNEASHSHLGMLVFREETETHLHKQAYRTKSEAVG
;
A
#
# COMPACT_ATOMS: atom_id res chain seq x y z
N MET A 1 -27.29 -17.51 -6.31
CA MET A 1 -26.74 -16.24 -6.82
C MET A 1 -26.13 -15.50 -5.63
N ILE A 2 -24.80 -15.43 -5.53
CA ILE A 2 -24.14 -14.75 -4.41
C ILE A 2 -24.24 -13.24 -4.70
N SER A 3 -25.15 -12.54 -4.02
CA SER A 3 -25.27 -11.09 -4.13
C SER A 3 -24.20 -10.46 -3.25
N PHE A 4 -23.15 -9.92 -3.86
CA PHE A 4 -22.19 -9.09 -3.13
C PHE A 4 -22.85 -7.76 -2.81
N ARG A 5 -22.85 -7.38 -1.52
CA ARG A 5 -23.58 -6.19 -1.04
C ARG A 5 -22.66 -5.03 -0.66
N TYR A 6 -21.38 -5.31 -0.46
CA TYR A 6 -20.32 -4.31 -0.36
C TYR A 6 -19.02 -4.85 -0.96
N PHE A 7 -18.52 -4.17 -1.98
CA PHE A 7 -17.26 -4.48 -2.65
C PHE A 7 -16.27 -3.36 -2.41
N THR A 8 -15.02 -3.68 -2.08
CA THR A 8 -13.92 -2.71 -2.07
C THR A 8 -12.79 -3.17 -2.98
N ALA A 9 -12.34 -2.26 -3.83
CA ALA A 9 -11.27 -2.52 -4.77
C ALA A 9 -9.92 -2.46 -4.06
N HIS A 10 -9.10 -3.49 -4.26
CA HIS A 10 -7.72 -3.51 -3.81
C HIS A 10 -6.83 -3.14 -5.00
N PHE A 11 -6.02 -2.11 -4.84
CA PHE A 11 -5.17 -1.56 -5.90
C PHE A 11 -3.69 -1.80 -5.61
N ARG A 12 -2.89 -1.80 -6.68
CA ARG A 12 -1.45 -1.87 -6.58
C ARG A 12 -0.91 -0.46 -6.37
N ALA A 13 -0.13 -0.24 -5.32
CA ALA A 13 0.61 0.99 -5.12
C ALA A 13 1.96 0.94 -5.83
N GLY A 14 2.29 2.02 -6.51
CA GLY A 14 3.62 2.21 -7.08
C GLY A 14 4.70 2.38 -6.03
N LEU A 15 5.93 2.07 -6.41
CA LEU A 15 7.11 2.31 -5.58
C LEU A 15 7.52 3.77 -5.65
N ARG A 16 8.14 4.27 -4.57
CA ARG A 16 8.81 5.57 -4.58
C ARG A 16 9.95 5.56 -5.62
N PRO A 17 10.08 6.60 -6.47
CA PRO A 17 11.24 6.73 -7.35
C PRO A 17 12.56 6.58 -6.59
N GLY A 18 13.47 5.76 -7.12
CA GLY A 18 14.76 5.46 -6.48
C GLY A 18 14.75 4.33 -5.43
N ARG A 19 13.58 3.83 -4.99
CA ARG A 19 13.46 2.58 -4.21
C ARG A 19 13.07 1.43 -5.13
N VAL A 20 14.00 1.02 -5.98
CA VAL A 20 13.82 -0.17 -6.83
C VAL A 20 14.10 -1.43 -5.98
N SER A 21 13.36 -2.52 -6.21
CA SER A 21 13.66 -3.82 -5.61
C SER A 21 15.14 -4.20 -5.83
N PRO A 22 15.76 -4.98 -4.92
CA PRO A 22 17.15 -5.41 -5.09
C PRO A 22 17.30 -6.15 -6.43
N GLY A 23 18.05 -5.57 -7.39
CA GLY A 23 18.31 -6.20 -8.69
C GLY A 23 18.16 -5.35 -9.96
N GLN A 24 18.00 -4.03 -9.90
CA GLN A 24 18.07 -3.19 -11.11
C GLN A 24 19.01 -2.00 -10.99
N GLU A 25 19.91 -1.92 -11.97
CA GLU A 25 20.72 -0.74 -12.32
C GLU A 25 19.85 0.41 -12.86
N SER A 26 20.17 1.60 -12.35
CA SER A 26 19.87 2.94 -12.87
C SER A 26 18.40 3.43 -12.90
N PRO A 27 18.12 4.67 -12.42
CA PRO A 27 16.79 5.26 -12.47
C PRO A 27 16.41 5.65 -13.91
N VAL A 28 15.16 5.40 -14.29
CA VAL A 28 14.57 5.83 -15.56
C VAL A 28 14.13 7.30 -15.42
N PRO A 29 14.36 8.18 -16.43
CA PRO A 29 13.98 9.59 -16.36
C PRO A 29 12.48 9.83 -16.14
N GLU A 30 12.18 10.85 -15.33
CA GLU A 30 10.87 11.24 -14.79
C GLU A 30 9.78 11.49 -15.86
N GLU A 31 10.17 11.94 -17.06
CA GLU A 31 9.24 12.31 -18.14
C GLU A 31 8.61 11.12 -18.88
N GLN A 32 9.16 9.90 -18.74
CA GLN A 32 8.61 8.69 -19.37
C GLN A 32 7.64 7.91 -18.46
N GLU A 33 7.45 8.32 -17.21
CA GLU A 33 6.63 7.58 -16.24
C GLU A 33 5.12 7.72 -16.47
N LEU A 34 4.65 8.82 -17.08
CA LEU A 34 3.22 9.13 -17.20
C LEU A 34 2.49 8.35 -18.32
N HIS A 35 3.21 7.89 -19.35
CA HIS A 35 2.61 7.41 -20.60
C HIS A 35 2.78 5.91 -20.90
N GLN A 36 3.16 5.09 -19.92
CA GLN A 36 3.49 3.68 -20.18
C GLN A 36 2.53 2.70 -19.46
N PRO A 37 1.45 2.24 -20.12
CA PRO A 37 0.52 1.24 -19.58
C PRO A 37 1.18 -0.11 -19.20
N SER A 38 2.37 -0.38 -19.75
CA SER A 38 3.06 -1.65 -19.67
C SER A 38 3.82 -1.91 -18.36
N ARG A 39 3.89 -0.95 -17.42
CA ARG A 39 4.43 -1.21 -16.06
C ARG A 39 3.43 -1.83 -15.09
N VAL A 40 2.13 -1.85 -15.42
CA VAL A 40 1.08 -2.46 -14.58
C VAL A 40 1.29 -3.98 -14.37
N HIS A 41 2.16 -4.62 -15.17
CA HIS A 41 2.39 -6.08 -15.15
C HIS A 41 3.81 -6.54 -14.78
N LYS A 42 4.75 -5.64 -14.47
CA LYS A 42 6.05 -6.09 -13.93
C LYS A 42 5.88 -6.49 -12.47
N LYS A 43 6.44 -7.63 -12.05
CA LYS A 43 6.39 -8.09 -10.65
C LYS A 43 6.94 -7.04 -9.67
N ASP A 44 7.83 -6.17 -10.16
CA ASP A 44 8.56 -5.20 -9.36
C ASP A 44 8.03 -3.76 -9.46
N SER A 45 6.87 -3.53 -10.08
CA SER A 45 6.33 -2.17 -10.28
C SER A 45 5.53 -1.62 -9.10
N GLY A 46 5.41 -2.37 -8.00
CA GLY A 46 4.57 -1.98 -6.88
C GLY A 46 4.22 -3.12 -5.93
N PHE A 47 3.36 -2.82 -4.97
CA PHE A 47 2.85 -3.78 -4.00
C PHE A 47 1.35 -3.59 -3.76
N TRP A 48 0.66 -4.66 -3.39
CA TRP A 48 -0.76 -4.59 -3.04
C TRP A 48 -0.91 -4.01 -1.63
N ARG A 49 -1.69 -2.93 -1.50
CA ARG A 49 -1.90 -2.26 -0.20
C ARG A 49 -2.97 -2.94 0.64
N GLU A 50 -2.55 -3.60 1.71
CA GLU A 50 -3.48 -4.26 2.63
C GLU A 50 -4.51 -3.30 3.25
N PHE A 51 -4.13 -2.03 3.42
CA PHE A 51 -4.95 -0.98 4.03
C PHE A 51 -5.47 0.05 3.01
N GLY A 52 -6.75 0.43 3.15
CA GLY A 52 -7.44 1.40 2.30
C GLY A 52 -8.79 0.85 1.82
N PHE A 53 -9.86 1.56 2.13
CA PHE A 53 -11.23 1.09 1.88
C PHE A 53 -12.08 2.07 1.08
N GLY A 54 -11.55 3.26 0.75
CA GLY A 54 -12.34 4.33 0.11
C GLY A 54 -12.88 4.03 -1.30
N MET A 55 -12.27 3.11 -2.06
CA MET A 55 -12.83 2.69 -3.35
C MET A 55 -13.80 1.53 -3.13
N THR A 56 -15.10 1.85 -3.19
CA THR A 56 -16.17 0.89 -2.92
C THR A 56 -17.24 0.89 -4.01
N CYS A 57 -17.95 -0.23 -4.11
CA CYS A 57 -19.19 -0.36 -4.84
C CYS A 57 -20.20 -1.06 -3.91
N GLN A 58 -21.36 -0.45 -3.73
CA GLN A 58 -22.37 -0.88 -2.77
C GLN A 58 -23.76 -0.44 -3.23
N TYR A 59 -24.79 -1.18 -2.84
CA TYR A 59 -26.17 -0.75 -3.11
C TYR A 59 -26.51 0.47 -2.27
N ARG A 60 -27.22 1.43 -2.88
CA ARG A 60 -27.72 2.63 -2.18
C ARG A 60 -28.58 2.25 -0.97
N SER A 61 -29.43 1.22 -1.10
CA SER A 61 -30.27 0.74 0.00
C SER A 61 -29.41 0.28 1.19
N ASP A 62 -28.42 -0.57 0.94
CA ASP A 62 -27.57 -1.12 1.99
C ASP A 62 -26.76 -0.02 2.67
N PHE A 63 -26.23 0.95 1.90
CA PHE A 63 -25.52 2.12 2.44
C PHE A 63 -26.41 2.96 3.38
N LEU A 64 -27.67 3.17 3.02
CA LEU A 64 -28.61 3.89 3.88
C LEU A 64 -29.00 3.05 5.11
N THR A 65 -29.19 1.75 4.96
CA THR A 65 -29.55 0.84 6.06
C THR A 65 -28.48 0.78 7.15
N ILE A 66 -27.20 0.77 6.78
CA ILE A 66 -26.10 0.79 7.77
C ILE A 66 -25.83 2.19 8.35
N GLY A 67 -26.61 3.20 7.97
CA GLY A 67 -26.47 4.58 8.46
C GLY A 67 -25.35 5.39 7.80
N GLY A 68 -24.89 4.99 6.61
CA GLY A 68 -23.96 5.75 5.78
C GLY A 68 -22.65 6.19 6.45
N PHE A 69 -22.05 7.25 5.92
CA PHE A 69 -20.89 7.90 6.53
C PHE A 69 -21.28 8.63 7.81
N ASP A 70 -20.37 8.63 8.78
CA ASP A 70 -20.47 9.52 9.92
C ASP A 70 -19.98 10.93 9.52
N VAL A 71 -20.91 11.87 9.41
CA VAL A 71 -20.65 13.25 8.96
C VAL A 71 -20.12 14.16 10.08
N GLU A 72 -20.16 13.66 11.32
CA GLU A 72 -19.61 14.36 12.48
C GLU A 72 -18.09 14.16 12.60
N VAL A 73 -17.54 13.14 11.93
CA VAL A 73 -16.09 12.95 11.83
C VAL A 73 -15.49 14.14 11.07
N LYS A 74 -14.76 14.99 11.79
CA LYS A 74 -14.00 16.10 11.22
C LYS A 74 -12.52 15.75 11.11
N GLY A 75 -11.93 16.07 9.96
CA GLY A 75 -10.51 15.88 9.68
C GLY A 75 -10.21 14.61 8.89
N TRP A 76 -8.92 14.30 8.77
CA TRP A 76 -8.42 13.31 7.82
C TRP A 76 -8.24 11.94 8.46
N CYS A 77 -8.57 10.91 7.68
CA CYS A 77 -8.35 9.48 7.93
C CYS A 77 -9.35 8.84 8.91
N GLY A 78 -10.11 7.85 8.41
CA GLY A 78 -10.94 6.98 9.22
C GLY A 78 -12.38 6.80 8.71
N GLU A 79 -12.88 7.64 7.80
CA GLU A 79 -14.28 7.53 7.35
C GLU A 79 -14.52 6.23 6.58
N ASP A 80 -13.58 5.85 5.72
CA ASP A 80 -13.63 4.61 4.94
C ASP A 80 -13.51 3.37 5.83
N VAL A 81 -12.66 3.42 6.87
CA VAL A 81 -12.52 2.37 7.89
C VAL A 81 -13.79 2.25 8.73
N HIS A 82 -14.38 3.37 9.15
CA HIS A 82 -15.62 3.38 9.92
C HIS A 82 -16.77 2.81 9.10
N LEU A 83 -16.89 3.21 7.83
CA LEU A 83 -17.87 2.64 6.92
C LEU A 83 -17.67 1.13 6.75
N TYR A 84 -16.43 0.70 6.49
CA TYR A 84 -16.09 -0.72 6.38
C TYR A 84 -16.46 -1.52 7.64
N ARG A 85 -16.20 -0.99 8.84
CA ARG A 85 -16.59 -1.61 10.10
C ARG A 85 -18.11 -1.72 10.24
N LYS A 86 -18.88 -0.69 9.86
CA LYS A 86 -20.35 -0.76 9.86
C LYS A 86 -20.86 -1.92 8.98
N TYR A 87 -20.26 -2.11 7.80
CA TYR A 87 -20.59 -3.25 6.93
C TYR A 87 -20.23 -4.61 7.56
N LEU A 88 -19.09 -4.72 8.24
CA LEU A 88 -18.69 -5.95 8.94
C LEU A 88 -19.60 -6.30 10.13
N HIS A 89 -20.20 -5.30 10.77
CA HIS A 89 -21.12 -5.50 11.90
C HIS A 89 -22.56 -5.81 11.48
N GLY A 90 -22.90 -5.64 10.20
CA GLY A 90 -24.21 -6.00 9.65
C GLY A 90 -24.24 -7.41 9.06
N ASP A 91 -25.40 -7.81 8.53
CA ASP A 91 -25.60 -9.12 7.89
C ASP A 91 -25.09 -9.18 6.44
N LEU A 92 -24.12 -8.32 6.10
CA LEU A 92 -23.63 -8.11 4.73
C LEU A 92 -22.26 -8.74 4.55
N ILE A 93 -22.05 -9.35 3.39
CA ILE A 93 -20.73 -9.90 3.03
C ILE A 93 -19.91 -8.79 2.36
N VAL A 94 -18.73 -8.55 2.90
CA VAL A 94 -17.72 -7.68 2.31
C VAL A 94 -16.78 -8.48 1.42
N ILE A 95 -16.61 -8.03 0.18
CA ILE A 95 -15.61 -8.57 -0.74
C ILE A 95 -14.50 -7.57 -0.98
N ARG A 96 -13.26 -8.03 -0.82
CA ARG A 96 -12.06 -7.31 -1.27
C ARG A 96 -11.40 -8.11 -2.37
N THR A 97 -11.18 -7.52 -3.54
CA THR A 97 -10.44 -8.18 -4.62
C THR A 97 -9.38 -7.26 -5.21
N PRO A 98 -8.17 -7.78 -5.52
CA PRO A 98 -7.23 -7.09 -6.39
C PRO A 98 -7.87 -6.82 -7.75
N VAL A 99 -7.81 -5.57 -8.21
CA VAL A 99 -8.30 -5.19 -9.54
C VAL A 99 -7.11 -5.00 -10.47
N PRO A 100 -6.85 -5.92 -11.41
CA PRO A 100 -5.81 -5.74 -12.42
C PRO A 100 -6.11 -4.47 -13.23
N GLY A 101 -5.14 -3.56 -13.34
CA GLY A 101 -5.33 -2.26 -14.00
C GLY A 101 -5.54 -1.08 -13.04
N LEU A 102 -5.92 -1.33 -11.79
CA LEU A 102 -6.05 -0.28 -10.80
C LEU A 102 -4.71 -0.05 -10.09
N PHE A 103 -4.08 1.08 -10.41
CA PHE A 103 -2.76 1.45 -9.93
C PHE A 103 -2.78 2.83 -9.27
N HIS A 104 -2.22 2.92 -8.07
CA HIS A 104 -2.00 4.20 -7.39
C HIS A 104 -0.57 4.63 -7.66
N LEU A 105 -0.44 5.65 -8.51
CA LEU A 105 0.84 6.31 -8.77
C LEU A 105 1.39 6.87 -7.46
N TRP A 106 2.67 6.58 -7.19
CA TRP A 106 3.30 7.08 -5.98
C TRP A 106 3.31 8.61 -6.00
N HIS A 107 3.03 9.20 -4.85
CA HIS A 107 3.22 10.62 -4.61
C HIS A 107 3.65 10.83 -3.16
N GLU A 108 4.35 11.93 -2.90
CA GLU A 108 4.70 12.29 -1.53
C GLU A 108 3.42 12.49 -0.70
N LYS A 109 3.39 11.89 0.49
CA LYS A 109 2.37 12.17 1.50
C LYS A 109 2.95 13.09 2.56
N ARG A 110 2.34 14.25 2.74
CA ARG A 110 2.70 15.23 3.78
C ARG A 110 1.68 15.14 4.92
N CYS A 111 2.18 15.02 6.15
CA CYS A 111 1.36 15.09 7.35
C CYS A 111 1.53 16.49 7.91
N ALA A 112 0.44 17.25 7.98
CA ALA A 112 0.47 18.65 8.39
C ALA A 112 0.69 18.79 9.90
N ASP A 113 1.35 19.87 10.32
CA ASP A 113 1.71 20.13 11.72
C ASP A 113 0.49 20.54 12.56
N GLU A 114 -0.56 21.04 11.91
CA GLU A 114 -1.81 21.46 12.55
C GLU A 114 -2.75 20.29 12.89
N LEU A 115 -2.39 19.06 12.49
CA LEU A 115 -3.17 17.86 12.81
C LEU A 115 -3.18 17.62 14.31
N THR A 116 -4.31 17.14 14.84
CA THR A 116 -4.35 16.63 16.21
C THR A 116 -3.34 15.47 16.37
N PRO A 117 -2.82 15.21 17.58
CA PRO A 117 -1.86 14.13 17.79
C PRO A 117 -2.32 12.78 17.25
N GLU A 118 -3.62 12.49 17.37
CA GLU A 118 -4.20 11.24 16.87
C GLU A 118 -4.27 11.20 15.34
N GLN A 119 -4.68 12.30 14.68
CA GLN A 119 -4.70 12.40 13.22
C GLN A 119 -3.29 12.33 12.63
N TYR A 120 -2.31 12.98 13.28
CA TYR A 120 -0.91 12.93 12.87
C TYR A 120 -0.37 11.49 12.94
N ARG A 121 -0.66 10.78 14.05
CA ARG A 121 -0.27 9.37 14.23
C ARG A 121 -0.82 8.49 13.11
N VAL A 122 -2.11 8.61 12.80
CA VAL A 122 -2.74 7.84 11.71
C VAL A 122 -2.15 8.25 10.34
N CYS A 123 -1.89 9.54 10.12
CA CYS A 123 -1.27 10.02 8.89
C CYS A 123 0.10 9.39 8.65
N ILE A 124 0.98 9.42 9.65
CA ILE A 124 2.34 8.87 9.58
C ILE A 124 2.33 7.36 9.44
N GLN A 125 1.45 6.65 10.15
CA GLN A 125 1.27 5.21 9.98
C GLN A 125 0.86 4.86 8.55
N ALA A 126 -0.14 5.56 8.01
CA ALA A 126 -0.57 5.36 6.63
C ALA A 126 0.48 5.83 5.61
N LYS A 127 1.37 6.78 5.95
CA LYS A 127 2.54 7.12 5.14
C LYS A 127 3.51 5.95 5.09
N ALA A 128 3.95 5.45 6.25
CA ALA A 128 4.88 4.32 6.35
C ALA A 128 4.39 3.06 5.61
N MET A 129 3.10 2.72 5.73
CA MET A 129 2.50 1.58 5.01
C MET A 129 2.46 1.76 3.48
N ASN A 130 2.64 2.98 2.98
CA ASN A 130 2.61 3.30 1.56
C ASN A 130 4.01 3.52 0.97
N GLU A 131 5.06 3.37 1.77
CA GLU A 131 6.43 3.64 1.34
C GLU A 131 7.08 2.47 0.59
N ALA A 132 6.70 1.23 0.92
CA ALA A 132 7.24 -0.01 0.33
C ALA A 132 6.43 -1.23 0.79
N SER A 133 6.63 -2.39 0.14
CA SER A 133 6.11 -3.66 0.65
C SER A 133 6.71 -4.00 2.02
N HIS A 134 6.04 -4.84 2.80
CA HIS A 134 6.56 -5.27 4.10
C HIS A 134 7.96 -5.90 4.00
N SER A 135 8.20 -6.73 2.98
CA SER A 135 9.51 -7.32 2.71
C SER A 135 10.58 -6.28 2.41
N HIS A 136 10.28 -5.30 1.56
CA HIS A 136 11.23 -4.26 1.18
C HIS A 136 11.49 -3.31 2.36
N LEU A 137 10.47 -2.96 3.15
CA LEU A 137 10.66 -2.25 4.42
C LEU A 137 11.58 -3.04 5.36
N GLY A 138 11.40 -4.35 5.48
CA GLY A 138 12.30 -5.22 6.23
C GLY A 138 13.76 -5.11 5.75
N MET A 139 13.99 -5.14 4.43
CA MET A 139 15.34 -4.97 3.87
C MET A 139 15.95 -3.60 4.18
N LEU A 140 15.14 -2.54 4.29
CA LEU A 140 15.60 -1.21 4.66
C LEU A 140 15.91 -1.09 6.16
N VAL A 141 15.06 -1.67 7.00
CA VAL A 141 15.22 -1.64 8.46
C VAL A 141 16.41 -2.49 8.90
N PHE A 142 16.57 -3.69 8.34
CA PHE A 142 17.63 -4.64 8.67
C PHE A 142 18.82 -4.55 7.71
N ARG A 143 19.07 -3.36 7.15
CA ARG A 143 20.09 -3.17 6.12
C ARG A 143 21.49 -3.56 6.59
N GLU A 144 21.91 -3.10 7.76
CA GLU A 144 23.25 -3.39 8.31
C GLU A 144 23.45 -4.89 8.59
N GLU A 145 22.42 -5.57 9.10
CA GLU A 145 22.44 -7.02 9.33
C GLU A 145 22.58 -7.78 8.01
N THR A 146 21.83 -7.35 6.99
CA THR A 146 21.88 -7.91 5.63
C THR A 146 23.26 -7.72 5.02
N GLU A 147 23.81 -6.51 5.07
CA GLU A 147 25.15 -6.20 4.54
C GLU A 147 26.25 -7.00 5.25
N THR A 148 26.15 -7.12 6.58
CA THR A 148 27.08 -7.93 7.39
C THR A 148 27.01 -9.40 7.00
N HIS A 149 25.81 -9.94 6.77
CA HIS A 149 25.63 -11.32 6.33
C HIS A 149 26.26 -11.55 4.94
N LEU A 150 26.01 -10.65 3.99
CA LEU A 150 26.56 -10.72 2.63
C LEU A 150 28.09 -10.66 2.63
N HIS A 151 28.68 -9.80 3.48
CA HIS A 151 30.13 -9.70 3.62
C HIS A 151 30.74 -11.02 4.15
N LYS A 152 30.11 -11.64 5.15
CA LYS A 152 30.54 -12.95 5.69
C LYS A 152 30.43 -14.06 4.65
N GLN A 153 29.35 -14.10 3.87
CA GLN A 153 29.20 -15.07 2.78
C GLN A 153 30.30 -14.90 1.72
N ALA A 154 30.55 -13.67 1.26
CA ALA A 154 31.55 -13.39 0.26
C ALA A 154 32.97 -13.80 0.70
N TYR A 155 33.31 -13.61 1.99
CA TYR A 155 34.57 -14.07 2.54
C TYR A 155 34.68 -15.61 2.53
N ARG A 156 33.62 -16.32 2.92
CA ARG A 156 33.58 -17.78 2.94
C ARG A 156 33.71 -18.38 1.53
N THR A 157 32.98 -17.86 0.56
CA THR A 157 33.05 -18.33 -0.83
C THR A 157 34.45 -18.09 -1.43
N LYS A 158 35.12 -16.99 -1.08
CA LYS A 158 36.52 -16.75 -1.48
C LYS A 158 37.49 -17.74 -0.85
N SER A 159 37.30 -18.13 0.40
CA SER A 159 38.16 -19.13 1.05
C SER A 159 37.97 -20.55 0.49
N GLU A 160 36.74 -20.90 0.07
CA GLU A 160 36.42 -22.20 -0.53
C GLU A 160 36.89 -22.31 -1.98
N ALA A 161 37.08 -21.20 -2.70
CA ALA A 161 37.56 -21.18 -4.09
C ALA A 161 39.10 -21.22 -4.23
N VAL A 162 39.83 -21.08 -3.13
CA VAL A 162 41.31 -21.03 -3.10
C VAL A 162 41.93 -22.32 -2.54
N GLY A 163 41.12 -23.21 -1.95
CA GLY A 163 41.52 -24.54 -1.49
C GLY A 163 41.11 -25.63 -2.46
#